data_AF-A0A947AF50-F1
#
_entry.id   AF-A0A947AF50-F1
#
_cell.length_a   1.000
_cell.length_b   1.000
_cell.length_c   1.000
_cell.angle_alpha   90.00
_cell.angle_beta   90.00
_cell.angle_gamma   90.00
#
_symmetry.space_group_name_H-M   'P 1'
#
loop_
_entity.id
_entity.type
_entity.pdbx_description
1 polymer ?
#
loop_
_entity_poly.entity_id
_entity_poly.type
_entity_poly.pdbx_seq_one_letter_code
_entity_poly.pdbx_strand_id
1 'polypeptide(L)'
;MLYLYHKEAGQNQLTLLGDEHRYIFKVRRHKVEDTLYLRNLEDGLLHRYLITSLDKRSVNLELQESQSLEIKAKVPLHIGWCVIDPKNIEKVLPSLNEMGVEKITFIYCNRSQKSFKVDFKRLEKILLNSSQQSGRSEMMKLEIADDLESFLKM
;
A
#
# COMPACT_ATOMS: atom_id res chain seq x y z
N MET A 1 7.66 8.67 4.26
CA MET A 1 7.32 7.26 4.03
C MET A 1 8.18 6.38 4.91
N LEU A 2 7.54 5.46 5.62
CA LEU A 2 8.07 4.66 6.72
C LEU A 2 8.69 3.35 6.24
N TYR A 3 8.17 2.73 5.18
CA TYR A 3 8.76 1.54 4.57
C TYR A 3 8.54 1.48 3.05
N LEU A 4 9.34 0.68 2.35
CA LEU A 4 9.15 0.30 0.95
C LEU A 4 8.52 -1.08 0.85
N TYR A 5 7.46 -1.19 0.06
CA TYR A 5 6.93 -2.51 -0.27
C TYR A 5 7.85 -3.22 -1.25
N HIS A 6 8.22 -4.45 -0.93
CA HIS A 6 8.91 -5.35 -1.85
C HIS A 6 8.46 -6.78 -1.57
N LYS A 7 8.07 -7.53 -2.60
CA LYS A 7 7.55 -8.90 -2.44
C LYS A 7 8.56 -9.84 -1.79
N GLU A 8 9.84 -9.66 -2.11
CA GLU A 8 10.92 -10.49 -1.59
C GLU A 8 11.53 -9.96 -0.26
N ALA A 9 10.87 -8.99 0.39
CA ALA A 9 11.30 -8.53 1.71
C ALA A 9 11.34 -9.71 2.69
N GLY A 10 12.47 -9.85 3.39
CA GLY A 10 12.80 -11.00 4.24
C GLY A 10 13.96 -11.84 3.74
N GLN A 11 14.37 -11.70 2.47
CA GLN A 11 15.58 -12.35 1.96
C GLN A 11 16.85 -11.67 2.48
N ASN A 12 17.93 -12.43 2.67
CA ASN A 12 19.21 -11.91 3.16
C ASN A 12 19.80 -10.81 2.26
N GLN A 13 19.60 -10.93 0.94
CA GLN A 13 20.03 -9.95 -0.04
C GLN A 13 18.88 -9.62 -0.98
N LEU A 14 18.77 -8.34 -1.35
CA LEU A 14 17.76 -7.84 -2.27
C LEU A 14 18.37 -6.89 -3.29
N THR A 15 17.94 -7.00 -4.54
CA THR A 15 18.33 -6.08 -5.60
C THR A 15 17.12 -5.32 -6.08
N LEU A 16 17.07 -4.02 -5.80
CA LEU A 16 16.03 -3.14 -6.32
C LEU A 16 16.35 -2.70 -7.74
N LEU A 17 15.41 -2.89 -8.66
CA LEU A 17 15.53 -2.58 -10.09
C LEU A 17 14.41 -1.64 -10.55
N GLY A 18 14.63 -0.95 -11.68
CA GLY A 18 13.58 -0.19 -12.37
C GLY A 18 13.00 0.99 -11.57
N ASP A 19 11.68 0.99 -11.36
CA ASP A 19 10.96 2.11 -10.74
C ASP A 19 11.28 2.27 -9.23
N GLU A 20 11.54 1.18 -8.52
CA GLU A 20 11.90 1.18 -7.10
C GLU A 20 13.32 1.75 -6.88
N HIS A 21 14.26 1.36 -7.75
CA HIS A 21 15.58 1.98 -7.86
C HIS A 21 15.46 3.48 -8.10
N ARG A 22 14.66 3.88 -9.09
CA ARG A 22 14.49 5.30 -9.44
C ARG A 22 13.87 6.09 -8.28
N TYR A 23 12.95 5.51 -7.54
CA TYR A 23 12.34 6.15 -6.37
C TYR A 23 13.37 6.39 -5.26
N ILE A 24 14.15 5.37 -4.88
CA ILE A 24 15.16 5.48 -3.82
C ILE A 24 16.33 6.37 -4.24
N PHE A 25 16.84 6.18 -5.46
CA PHE A 25 18.02 6.89 -5.94
C PHE A 25 17.72 8.35 -6.29
N LYS A 26 16.66 8.60 -7.07
CA LYS A 26 16.39 9.91 -7.66
C LYS A 26 15.53 10.80 -6.78
N VAL A 27 14.59 10.23 -6.03
CA VAL A 27 13.67 11.00 -5.17
C VAL A 27 14.22 11.14 -3.76
N ARG A 28 14.66 10.03 -3.14
CA ARG A 28 15.16 10.05 -1.75
C ARG A 28 16.63 10.44 -1.61
N ARG A 29 17.45 10.26 -2.66
CA ARG A 29 18.90 10.54 -2.67
C ARG A 29 19.68 9.85 -1.53
N HIS A 30 19.29 8.62 -1.22
CA HIS A 30 20.01 7.82 -0.24
C HIS A 30 21.46 7.55 -0.68
N LYS A 31 22.36 7.48 0.29
CA LYS A 31 23.78 7.17 0.09
C LYS A 31 24.06 5.71 0.44
N VAL A 32 25.23 5.23 0.03
CA VAL A 32 25.76 3.94 0.51
C VAL A 32 25.86 4.05 2.04
N GLU A 33 25.56 2.97 2.75
CA GLU A 33 25.44 2.88 4.21
C GLU A 33 24.14 3.45 4.82
N ASP A 34 23.21 4.00 4.03
CA ASP A 34 21.88 4.33 4.54
C ASP A 34 21.06 3.06 4.79
N THR A 35 20.13 3.15 5.74
CA THR A 35 19.18 2.07 6.05
C THR A 35 17.83 2.31 5.37
N LEU A 36 17.23 1.22 4.91
CA LEU A 36 15.89 1.19 4.34
C LEU A 36 15.04 0.17 5.08
N TYR A 37 13.79 0.54 5.33
CA TYR A 37 12.80 -0.37 5.89
C TYR A 37 11.93 -0.93 4.78
N LEU A 38 11.79 -2.26 4.71
CA LEU A 38 11.02 -2.96 3.71
C LEU A 38 9.94 -3.84 4.37
N ARG A 39 8.81 -4.01 3.68
CA ARG A 39 7.75 -4.97 4.05
C ARG A 39 7.24 -5.72 2.83
N ASN A 40 6.87 -6.99 3.01
CA ASN A 40 6.19 -7.79 2.00
C ASN A 40 4.66 -7.77 2.13
N LEU A 41 4.11 -7.16 3.20
CA LEU A 41 2.67 -7.11 3.52
C LEU A 41 2.01 -8.49 3.74
N GLU A 42 2.79 -9.54 3.99
CA GLU A 42 2.31 -10.91 4.20
C GLU A 42 2.61 -11.42 5.62
N ASP A 43 3.79 -11.11 6.16
CA ASP A 43 4.28 -11.66 7.43
C ASP A 43 4.11 -10.71 8.64
N GLY A 44 3.67 -9.48 8.42
CA GLY A 44 3.55 -8.45 9.45
C GLY A 44 4.89 -7.92 9.99
N LEU A 45 6.01 -8.34 9.39
CA LEU A 45 7.35 -7.93 9.79
C LEU A 45 7.73 -6.60 9.11
N LEU A 46 8.71 -5.94 9.71
CA LEU A 46 9.43 -4.81 9.18
C LEU A 46 10.90 -5.19 9.08
N HIS A 47 11.42 -5.26 7.86
CA HIS A 47 12.79 -5.67 7.60
C HIS A 47 13.67 -4.44 7.43
N ARG A 48 14.75 -4.36 8.19
CA ARG A 48 15.76 -3.30 8.05
C ARG A 48 16.88 -3.80 7.15
N TYR A 49 17.10 -3.10 6.05
CA TYR A 49 18.15 -3.36 5.09
C TYR A 49 19.19 -2.25 5.10
N LEU A 50 20.45 -2.61 4.89
CA LEU A 50 21.56 -1.69 4.64
C LEU A 50 21.83 -1.62 3.14
N ILE A 51 22.04 -0.41 2.60
CA ILE A 51 22.46 -0.24 1.21
C ILE A 51 23.96 -0.53 1.10
N THR A 52 24.30 -1.65 0.47
CA THR A 52 25.69 -2.10 0.28
C THR A 52 26.30 -1.58 -1.02
N SER A 53 25.51 -1.46 -2.08
CA SER A 53 25.97 -0.85 -3.33
C SER A 53 24.87 -0.06 -4.04
N LEU A 54 25.29 1.02 -4.69
CA LEU A 54 24.45 1.94 -5.43
C LEU A 54 24.98 2.08 -6.85
N ASP A 55 24.33 1.42 -7.79
CA ASP A 55 24.62 1.54 -9.21
C ASP A 55 23.60 2.46 -9.89
N LYS A 56 23.92 2.89 -11.12
CA LYS A 56 23.01 3.72 -11.93
C LYS A 56 21.70 3.01 -12.31
N ARG A 57 21.61 1.69 -12.13
CA ARG A 57 20.44 0.86 -12.52
C ARG A 57 19.95 -0.10 -11.44
N SER A 58 20.72 -0.30 -10.37
CA SER A 58 20.43 -1.27 -9.31
C SER A 58 20.87 -0.74 -7.95
N VAL A 59 20.13 -1.08 -6.89
CA VAL A 59 20.56 -0.91 -5.51
C VAL A 59 20.61 -2.28 -4.87
N ASN A 60 21.76 -2.65 -4.32
CA ASN A 60 21.87 -3.88 -3.53
C ASN A 60 21.69 -3.58 -2.06
N LEU A 61 20.87 -4.40 -1.43
CA LEU A 61 20.45 -4.30 -0.05
C LEU A 61 20.83 -5.58 0.68
N GLU A 62 21.30 -5.45 1.91
CA GLU A 62 21.59 -6.57 2.79
C GLU A 62 20.74 -6.48 4.06
N LEU A 63 20.03 -7.57 4.38
CA LEU A 63 19.16 -7.65 5.53
C LEU A 63 20.00 -7.60 6.81
N GLN A 64 19.66 -6.67 7.69
CA GLN A 64 20.33 -6.52 8.99
C GLN A 64 19.50 -7.17 10.09
N GLU A 65 18.21 -6.84 10.14
CA GLU A 65 17.29 -7.34 11.16
C GLU A 65 15.86 -7.36 10.64
N SER A 66 15.01 -8.17 11.28
CA SER A 66 13.57 -8.18 11.06
C SER A 66 12.87 -8.01 12.39
N GLN A 67 11.96 -7.04 12.48
CA GLN A 67 11.19 -6.78 13.68
C GLN A 67 9.71 -7.06 13.42
N SER A 68 9.04 -7.75 14.35
CA SER A 68 7.58 -7.82 14.34
C SER A 68 7.00 -6.46 14.73
N LEU A 69 6.37 -5.80 13.77
CA LEU A 69 5.73 -4.51 13.96
C LEU A 69 4.43 -4.51 13.16
N GLU A 70 3.37 -5.09 13.71
CA GLU A 70 2.09 -5.19 13.02
C GLU A 70 1.24 -3.93 13.31
N ILE A 71 1.00 -3.13 12.27
CA ILE A 71 0.15 -1.94 12.32
C ILE A 71 -1.11 -2.26 11.53
N LYS A 72 -2.17 -2.64 12.25
CA LYS A 72 -3.49 -2.93 11.70
C LYS A 72 -4.59 -2.10 12.36
N ALA A 73 -5.76 -2.11 11.74
CA ALA A 73 -6.96 -1.51 12.29
C ALA A 73 -7.27 -2.15 13.66
N LYS A 74 -7.36 -1.33 14.72
CA LYS A 74 -7.73 -1.83 16.06
C LYS A 74 -9.19 -2.26 16.11
N VAL A 75 -10.03 -1.59 15.33
CA VAL A 75 -11.45 -1.88 15.19
C VAL A 75 -11.71 -2.12 13.70
N PRO A 76 -12.24 -3.30 13.31
CA PRO A 76 -12.57 -3.58 11.93
C PRO A 76 -13.69 -2.65 11.48
N LEU A 77 -13.38 -1.70 10.60
CA LEU A 77 -14.34 -0.77 10.02
C LEU A 77 -14.54 -1.10 8.54
N HIS A 78 -15.77 -1.49 8.19
CA HIS A 78 -16.20 -1.75 6.83
C HIS A 78 -17.12 -0.62 6.35
N ILE A 79 -16.71 0.06 5.27
CA ILE A 79 -17.48 1.16 4.69
C ILE A 79 -18.16 0.69 3.40
N GLY A 80 -19.48 0.86 3.34
CA GLY A 80 -20.23 0.83 2.09
C GLY A 80 -20.17 2.20 1.41
N TRP A 81 -19.55 2.28 0.23
CA TRP A 81 -19.38 3.56 -0.48
C TRP A 81 -20.08 3.53 -1.84
N CYS A 82 -21.12 4.34 -1.99
CA CYS A 82 -21.77 4.54 -3.28
C CYS A 82 -20.78 5.09 -4.33
N VAL A 83 -20.73 4.49 -5.52
CA VAL A 83 -19.81 4.91 -6.60
C VAL A 83 -20.11 6.35 -7.04
N ILE A 84 -19.08 7.19 -6.97
CA ILE A 84 -19.05 8.58 -7.43
C ILE A 84 -17.88 8.77 -8.41
N ASP A 85 -17.65 10.00 -8.89
CA ASP A 85 -16.50 10.34 -9.71
C ASP A 85 -15.19 9.74 -9.13
N PRO A 86 -14.47 8.89 -9.90
CA PRO A 86 -13.23 8.25 -9.48
C PRO A 86 -12.20 9.24 -8.92
N LYS A 87 -12.14 10.47 -9.43
CA LYS A 87 -11.20 11.49 -8.93
C LYS A 87 -11.43 11.85 -7.47
N ASN A 88 -12.68 11.82 -7.00
CA ASN A 88 -13.00 12.11 -5.61
C ASN A 88 -12.69 10.90 -4.71
N ILE A 89 -12.95 9.70 -5.20
CA ILE A 89 -12.55 8.45 -4.52
C ILE A 89 -11.04 8.44 -4.30
N GLU A 90 -10.27 8.68 -5.37
CA GLU A 90 -8.80 8.70 -5.32
C GLU A 90 -8.22 9.71 -4.32
N LYS A 91 -8.89 10.85 -4.13
CA LYS A 91 -8.45 11.89 -3.18
C LYS A 91 -8.67 11.52 -1.72
N VAL A 92 -9.78 10.83 -1.43
CA VAL A 92 -10.19 10.51 -0.04
C VAL A 92 -9.62 9.17 0.41
N LEU A 93 -9.34 8.26 -0.52
CA LEU A 93 -8.85 6.92 -0.23
C LEU A 93 -7.60 6.86 0.67
N PRO A 94 -6.55 7.71 0.48
CA PRO A 94 -5.38 7.71 1.35
C PRO A 94 -5.72 8.02 2.82
N SER A 95 -6.61 8.98 3.04
CA SER A 95 -7.02 9.39 4.39
C SER A 95 -7.78 8.27 5.11
N LEU A 96 -8.67 7.56 4.41
CA LEU A 96 -9.38 6.41 4.99
C LEU A 96 -8.42 5.26 5.34
N ASN A 97 -7.44 5.00 4.48
CA ASN A 97 -6.42 3.99 4.74
C ASN A 97 -5.56 4.34 5.97
N GLU A 98 -5.14 5.61 6.09
CA GLU A 98 -4.42 6.16 7.25
C GLU A 98 -5.23 6.09 8.55
N MET A 99 -6.54 6.34 8.49
CA MET A 99 -7.45 6.25 9.63
C MET A 99 -7.68 4.82 10.12
N GLY A 100 -7.19 3.80 9.41
CA GLY A 100 -7.34 2.41 9.81
C GLY A 100 -8.65 1.77 9.33
N VAL A 101 -9.29 2.26 8.26
CA VAL A 101 -10.44 1.55 7.66
C VAL A 101 -9.98 0.19 7.14
N GLU A 102 -10.67 -0.88 7.50
CA GLU A 102 -10.27 -2.24 7.11
C GLU A 102 -10.68 -2.54 5.68
N LYS A 103 -11.92 -2.20 5.33
CA LYS A 103 -12.54 -2.61 4.08
C LYS A 103 -13.46 -1.53 3.53
N ILE A 104 -13.47 -1.36 2.21
CA ILE A 104 -14.45 -0.56 1.48
C ILE A 104 -15.10 -1.44 0.43
N THR A 105 -16.43 -1.49 0.42
CA THR A 105 -17.18 -2.07 -0.69
C THR A 105 -17.86 -0.95 -1.46
N PHE A 106 -17.55 -0.85 -2.75
CA PHE A 106 -18.19 0.10 -3.65
C PHE A 106 -19.57 -0.41 -4.10
N ILE A 107 -20.60 0.42 -3.98
CA ILE A 107 -21.99 0.04 -4.21
C ILE A 107 -22.56 0.80 -5.40
N TYR A 108 -23.11 0.09 -6.39
CA TYR A 108 -23.77 0.69 -7.57
C TYR A 108 -25.24 1.00 -7.33
N CYS A 109 -25.53 2.03 -6.54
CA CYS A 109 -26.90 2.45 -6.24
C CYS A 109 -27.64 3.04 -7.46
N ASN A 110 -28.98 3.06 -7.43
CA ASN A 110 -29.79 3.64 -8.52
C ASN A 110 -29.50 5.12 -8.83
N ARG A 111 -29.06 5.89 -7.83
CA ARG A 111 -28.64 7.30 -7.97
C ARG A 111 -27.12 7.49 -8.07
N SER A 112 -26.35 6.40 -8.15
CA SER A 112 -24.92 6.46 -8.41
C SER A 112 -24.65 6.83 -9.87
N GLN A 113 -23.46 7.35 -10.15
CA GLN A 113 -23.06 7.65 -11.53
C GLN A 113 -22.67 6.34 -12.23
N LYS A 114 -23.66 5.54 -12.63
CA LYS A 114 -23.54 4.15 -13.16
C LYS A 114 -22.56 3.99 -14.34
N SER A 115 -22.19 5.07 -15.02
CA SER A 115 -21.21 5.05 -16.13
C SER A 115 -19.75 4.93 -15.67
N PHE A 116 -19.44 5.21 -14.40
CA PHE A 116 -18.07 5.13 -13.92
C PHE A 116 -17.74 3.72 -13.43
N LYS A 117 -16.69 3.14 -14.00
CA LYS A 117 -16.06 1.92 -13.49
C LYS A 117 -14.91 2.29 -12.59
N VAL A 118 -14.88 1.69 -11.41
CA VAL A 118 -13.76 1.83 -10.47
C VAL A 118 -12.54 1.08 -11.03
N ASP A 119 -11.43 1.79 -11.19
CA ASP A 119 -10.14 1.19 -11.58
C ASP A 119 -9.38 0.71 -10.34
N PHE A 120 -9.60 -0.55 -9.96
CA PHE A 120 -8.97 -1.16 -8.79
C PHE A 120 -7.45 -1.12 -8.86
N LYS A 121 -6.83 -1.33 -10.03
CA LYS A 121 -5.36 -1.31 -10.16
C LYS A 121 -4.80 0.06 -9.77
N ARG A 122 -5.49 1.12 -10.16
CA ARG A 122 -5.13 2.48 -9.78
C ARG A 122 -5.34 2.74 -8.30
N LEU A 123 -6.47 2.30 -7.73
CA LEU A 123 -6.75 2.46 -6.31
C LEU A 123 -5.78 1.67 -5.42
N GLU A 124 -5.47 0.43 -5.79
CA GLU A 124 -4.47 -0.42 -5.12
C GLU A 124 -3.11 0.25 -5.09
N LYS A 125 -2.68 0.88 -6.19
CA LYS A 125 -1.43 1.65 -6.21
C LYS A 125 -1.47 2.86 -5.27
N ILE A 126 -2.61 3.54 -5.17
CA ILE A 126 -2.79 4.65 -4.22
C ILE A 126 -2.73 4.14 -2.77
N LEU A 127 -3.42 3.04 -2.47
CA LEU A 127 -3.41 2.39 -1.16
C LEU A 127 -2.03 1.90 -0.76
N LEU A 128 -1.27 1.33 -1.70
CA LEU A 128 0.08 0.86 -1.45
C LEU A 128 0.97 2.04 -1.02
N ASN A 129 0.94 3.13 -1.79
CA ASN A 129 1.69 4.35 -1.46
C ASN A 129 1.26 4.94 -0.10
N SER A 130 -0.04 4.97 0.20
CA SER A 130 -0.56 5.43 1.48
C SER A 130 -0.13 4.51 2.64
N SER A 131 -0.13 3.20 2.43
CA SER A 131 0.30 2.21 3.44
C SER A 131 1.78 2.35 3.74
N GLN A 132 2.61 2.52 2.71
CA GLN A 132 4.03 2.83 2.84
C GLN A 132 4.29 4.13 3.61
N GLN A 133 3.40 5.12 3.48
CA GLN A 133 3.50 6.39 4.21
C GLN A 133 3.05 6.28 5.66
N SER A 134 1.94 5.59 5.92
CA SER A 134 1.32 5.42 7.24
C SER A 134 1.95 4.31 8.08
N GLY A 135 2.72 3.41 7.47
CA GLY A 135 3.38 2.29 8.15
C GLY A 135 2.49 1.06 8.30
N ARG A 136 1.28 1.10 7.76
CA ARG A 136 0.27 0.04 7.87
C ARG A 136 0.78 -1.28 7.30
N SER A 137 0.57 -2.37 8.03
CA SER A 137 1.07 -3.70 7.70
C SER A 137 0.10 -4.51 6.82
N GLU A 138 -1.18 -4.16 6.84
CA GLU A 138 -2.22 -4.76 6.01
C GLU A 138 -2.92 -3.66 5.22
N MET A 139 -3.01 -3.79 3.89
CA MET A 139 -3.72 -2.81 3.08
C MET A 139 -5.24 -2.88 3.29
N MET A 140 -5.90 -1.74 3.19
CA MET A 140 -7.37 -1.70 3.15
C MET A 140 -7.90 -2.52 1.95
N LYS A 141 -8.88 -3.39 2.20
CA LYS A 141 -9.50 -4.25 1.18
C LYS A 141 -10.53 -3.47 0.39
N LEU A 142 -10.56 -3.67 -0.93
CA LEU A 142 -11.53 -3.03 -1.81
C LEU A 142 -12.38 -4.11 -2.49
N GLU A 143 -13.70 -3.95 -2.44
CA GLU A 143 -14.67 -4.85 -3.09
C GLU A 143 -15.74 -4.06 -3.83
N ILE A 144 -16.58 -4.77 -4.59
CA ILE A 144 -17.77 -4.23 -5.27
C ILE A 144 -18.99 -5.03 -4.84
N ALA A 145 -20.12 -4.34 -4.70
CA ALA A 145 -21.45 -4.88 -4.61
C ALA A 145 -22.35 -4.21 -5.66
N ASP A 146 -23.22 -5.01 -6.30
CA ASP A 146 -24.13 -4.51 -7.34
C ASP A 146 -25.18 -3.57 -6.78
N ASP A 147 -25.61 -3.79 -5.53
CA ASP A 147 -26.61 -2.97 -4.85
C ASP A 147 -26.43 -3.00 -3.32
N LEU A 148 -27.27 -2.21 -2.64
CA LEU A 148 -27.26 -2.10 -1.19
C LEU A 148 -27.66 -3.42 -0.52
N GLU A 149 -28.58 -4.19 -1.10
CA GLU A 149 -29.02 -5.47 -0.53
C GLU A 149 -27.90 -6.51 -0.54
N SER A 150 -27.10 -6.53 -1.61
CA SER A 150 -25.93 -7.38 -1.74
C SER A 150 -24.86 -6.99 -0.73
N PHE A 151 -24.63 -5.68 -0.55
CA PHE A 151 -23.71 -5.17 0.47
C PHE A 151 -24.13 -5.56 1.90
N LEU A 152 -25.41 -5.45 2.23
CA LEU A 152 -25.93 -5.79 3.57
C LEU A 152 -25.83 -7.29 3.91
N LYS A 153 -25.56 -8.16 2.93
CA LYS A 153 -25.37 -9.60 3.11
C LYS A 153 -23.90 -10.02 3.20
N MET A 154 -22.96 -9.09 2.96
CA MET A 154 -21.51 -9.31 3.07
C MET A 154 -21.06 -9.20 4.53
#